data_AF-A0A2V6TGK6-F1
#
_entry.id   AF-A0A2V6TGK6-F1
#
_cell.length_a   1.000
_cell.length_b   1.000
_cell.length_c   1.000
_cell.angle_alpha   90.00
_cell.angle_beta   90.00
_cell.angle_gamma   90.00
#
_symmetry.space_group_name_H-M   'P 1'
#
loop_
_entity.id
_entity.type
_entity.pdbx_description
1 polymer ?
#
loop_
_entity_poly.entity_id
_entity_poly.type
_entity_poly.pdbx_seq_one_letter_code
_entity_poly.pdbx_strand_id
1 'polypeptide(L)'
;MVDDIVLKFQRMVDRVARWARLGVPADPGRRRFLIIQIDGLSEALLDKALRGRRLRHIRRLLRTGRLARKPMSVGIPSTTPTFHAAAMYGIQPDIPGFHYYDKRERREVHFPMPGAADFVESRQMADRRGILAGGACYGCVFTGGAPDSLLTFARLLKPTRAGLPLLRLLLSAALLGWVMVKALGLTAVELARFVVRTARSPRAARSESFRWLGLKIVFSVWIRELFTLAVSADLYRGARAVYVNYLDYDVFAHAFGPVHRSAMRALYHIDSSIGQLARVIERLPEYHYDLYILSDHGQTPTRNFRQVSGGESLESVVRAALGGAATGGPWSPPRPKKALGLTRHLARYRRTDCRGLLQRFFNHTERDRPAWAREDGPPMESIRIIT
;
A
#
# COMPACT_ATOMS: atom_id res chain seq x y z
N MET A 1 21.86 14.16 -26.76
CA MET A 1 22.76 13.01 -26.45
C MET A 1 22.18 12.05 -25.42
N VAL A 2 21.84 12.48 -24.19
CA VAL A 2 21.26 11.59 -23.16
C VAL A 2 19.86 11.09 -23.55
N ASP A 3 19.00 11.97 -24.06
CA ASP A 3 17.64 11.59 -24.48
C ASP A 3 17.62 10.57 -25.63
N ASP A 4 18.57 10.67 -26.57
CA ASP A 4 18.72 9.69 -27.65
C ASP A 4 19.20 8.33 -27.17
N ILE A 5 20.09 8.31 -26.17
CA ILE A 5 20.55 7.07 -25.53
C ILE A 5 19.38 6.43 -24.77
N VAL A 6 18.60 7.22 -24.05
CA VAL A 6 17.39 6.75 -23.35
C VAL A 6 16.35 6.22 -24.34
N LEU A 7 16.13 6.91 -25.46
CA LEU A 7 15.22 6.46 -26.52
C LEU A 7 15.73 5.20 -27.22
N LYS A 8 17.02 5.08 -27.50
CA LYS A 8 17.62 3.87 -28.09
C LYS A 8 17.53 2.68 -27.15
N PHE A 9 17.83 2.87 -25.86
CA PHE A 9 17.69 1.84 -24.85
C PHE A 9 16.23 1.40 -24.69
N GLN A 10 15.29 2.34 -24.69
CA GLN A 10 13.85 2.05 -24.65
C GLN A 10 13.39 1.25 -25.87
N ARG A 11 13.78 1.64 -27.08
CA ARG A 11 13.45 0.89 -28.30
C ARG A 11 14.07 -0.51 -28.30
N MET A 12 15.26 -0.67 -27.72
CA MET A 12 15.91 -1.97 -27.54
C MET A 12 15.10 -2.85 -26.58
N VAL A 13 14.69 -2.31 -25.42
CA VAL A 13 13.82 -3.03 -24.48
C VAL A 13 12.50 -3.42 -25.14
N ASP A 14 11.86 -2.50 -25.87
CA ASP A 14 10.61 -2.79 -26.60
C ASP A 14 10.81 -3.89 -27.66
N ARG A 15 11.94 -3.84 -28.38
CA ARG A 15 12.29 -4.83 -29.41
C ARG A 15 12.58 -6.20 -28.79
N VAL A 16 13.30 -6.25 -27.67
CA VAL A 16 13.60 -7.51 -26.96
C VAL A 16 12.33 -8.10 -26.35
N ALA A 17 11.45 -7.28 -25.76
CA ALA A 17 10.18 -7.74 -25.21
C ALA A 17 9.26 -8.33 -26.30
N ARG A 18 9.19 -7.67 -27.47
CA ARG A 18 8.46 -8.16 -28.65
C ARG A 18 9.10 -9.41 -29.26
N TRP A 19 10.43 -9.43 -29.41
CA TRP A 19 11.18 -10.57 -29.94
C TRP A 19 11.02 -11.81 -29.05
N ALA A 20 11.04 -11.64 -27.74
CA ALA A 20 10.83 -12.70 -26.76
C ALA A 20 9.38 -13.22 -26.71
N ARG A 21 8.45 -12.68 -27.53
CA ARG A 21 7.02 -13.03 -27.59
C ARG A 21 6.38 -13.13 -26.20
N LEU A 22 6.79 -12.24 -25.28
CA LEU A 22 6.30 -12.25 -23.90
C LEU A 22 4.82 -11.84 -23.78
N GLY A 23 4.25 -11.31 -24.86
CA GLY A 23 2.87 -10.88 -24.98
C GLY A 23 1.92 -12.00 -25.37
N VAL A 24 0.79 -12.11 -24.67
CA VAL A 24 -0.38 -12.83 -25.18
C VAL A 24 -0.89 -12.07 -26.40
N PRO A 25 -1.22 -12.73 -27.54
CA PRO A 25 -1.75 -12.05 -28.72
C PRO A 25 -2.89 -11.09 -28.37
N ALA A 26 -2.90 -9.93 -29.04
CA ALA A 26 -4.01 -9.00 -28.93
C ALA A 26 -5.31 -9.71 -29.33
N ASP A 27 -6.33 -9.61 -28.48
CA ASP A 27 -7.68 -10.13 -28.73
C ASP A 27 -8.55 -8.88 -28.94
N PRO A 28 -8.93 -8.55 -30.19
CA PRO A 28 -9.69 -7.35 -30.50
C PRO A 28 -11.05 -7.29 -29.78
N GLY A 29 -11.61 -8.43 -29.36
CA GLY A 29 -12.89 -8.52 -28.68
C GLY A 29 -12.82 -8.24 -27.18
N ARG A 30 -11.63 -8.07 -26.59
CA ARG A 30 -11.46 -7.90 -25.13
C ARG A 30 -10.56 -6.72 -24.81
N ARG A 31 -11.19 -5.68 -24.25
CA ARG A 31 -10.49 -4.52 -23.71
C ARG A 31 -9.61 -4.90 -22.54
N ARG A 32 -8.49 -4.19 -22.41
CA ARG A 32 -7.55 -4.30 -21.28
C ARG A 32 -7.57 -3.01 -20.51
N PHE A 33 -7.28 -3.05 -19.22
CA PHE A 33 -7.23 -1.83 -18.42
C PHE A 33 -6.09 -1.81 -17.42
N LEU A 34 -5.64 -0.60 -17.12
CA LEU A 34 -4.76 -0.29 -16.01
C LEU A 34 -5.49 0.68 -15.07
N ILE A 35 -5.67 0.28 -13.82
CA ILE A 35 -6.12 1.15 -12.75
C ILE A 35 -4.91 1.55 -11.89
N ILE A 36 -4.69 2.85 -11.75
CA ILE A 36 -3.72 3.43 -10.84
C ILE A 36 -4.47 4.10 -9.70
N GLN A 37 -4.31 3.59 -8.49
CA GLN A 37 -4.80 4.22 -7.27
C GLN A 37 -3.70 5.07 -6.65
N ILE A 38 -4.06 6.32 -6.32
CA ILE A 38 -3.29 7.16 -5.42
C ILE A 38 -3.98 7.10 -4.05
N ASP A 39 -3.39 6.35 -3.13
CA ASP A 39 -3.98 6.10 -1.80
C ASP A 39 -4.16 7.44 -1.05
N GLY A 40 -5.33 7.68 -0.44
CA GLY A 40 -5.59 8.84 0.42
C GLY A 40 -5.66 10.23 -0.24
N LEU A 41 -5.65 10.34 -1.56
CA LEU A 41 -5.69 11.62 -2.29
C LEU A 41 -7.11 12.19 -2.44
N SER A 42 -7.44 13.19 -1.62
CA SER A 42 -8.70 13.94 -1.77
C SER A 42 -8.77 14.75 -3.07
N GLU A 43 -9.99 14.95 -3.59
CA GLU A 43 -10.25 15.81 -4.74
C GLU A 43 -9.73 17.25 -4.54
N ALA A 44 -10.01 17.85 -3.37
CA ALA A 44 -9.56 19.19 -3.04
C ALA A 44 -8.02 19.32 -3.10
N LEU A 45 -7.29 18.27 -2.69
CA LEU A 45 -5.84 18.27 -2.76
C LEU A 45 -5.32 18.03 -4.18
N LEU A 46 -5.99 17.18 -4.97
CA LEU A 46 -5.69 17.01 -6.39
C LEU A 46 -5.78 18.37 -7.11
N ASP A 47 -6.84 19.14 -6.85
CA ASP A 47 -7.01 20.49 -7.41
C ASP A 47 -5.92 21.47 -7.00
N LYS A 48 -5.54 21.44 -5.72
CA LYS A 48 -4.42 22.24 -5.23
C LYS A 48 -3.11 21.85 -5.91
N ALA A 49 -2.85 20.56 -6.09
CA ALA A 49 -1.63 20.03 -6.69
C ALA A 49 -1.53 20.32 -8.19
N LEU A 50 -2.65 20.25 -8.92
CA LEU A 50 -2.76 20.62 -10.34
C LEU A 50 -2.53 22.12 -10.54
N ARG A 51 -3.15 22.98 -9.73
CA ARG A 51 -2.93 24.44 -9.76
C ARG A 51 -1.49 24.81 -9.44
N GLY A 52 -0.88 24.15 -8.47
CA GLY A 52 0.53 24.33 -8.10
C GLY A 52 1.53 23.82 -9.14
N ARG A 53 1.09 23.33 -10.30
CA ARG A 53 1.90 22.76 -11.39
C ARG A 53 2.82 21.61 -10.95
N ARG A 54 2.47 20.92 -9.85
CA ARG A 54 3.25 19.80 -9.30
C ARG A 54 2.97 18.48 -10.00
N LEU A 55 1.77 18.31 -10.56
CA LEU A 55 1.34 17.09 -11.25
C LEU A 55 1.49 17.26 -12.77
N ARG A 56 2.70 17.17 -13.29
CA ARG A 56 2.99 17.47 -14.70
C ARG A 56 2.32 16.45 -15.63
N HIS A 57 2.37 15.17 -15.29
CA HIS A 57 1.93 14.09 -16.16
C HIS A 57 0.41 13.96 -16.18
N ILE A 58 -0.24 13.94 -15.02
CA ILE A 58 -1.71 13.95 -14.92
C ILE A 58 -2.28 15.18 -15.64
N ARG A 59 -1.71 16.37 -15.40
CA ARG A 59 -2.13 17.60 -16.10
C ARG A 59 -1.96 17.50 -17.61
N ARG A 60 -0.88 16.88 -18.10
CA ARG A 60 -0.69 16.65 -19.54
C ARG A 60 -1.81 15.76 -20.08
N LEU A 61 -2.07 14.63 -19.42
CA LEU A 61 -3.07 13.65 -19.84
C LEU A 61 -4.48 14.25 -19.87
N LEU A 62 -4.85 15.05 -18.86
CA LEU A 62 -6.11 15.80 -18.83
C LEU A 62 -6.18 16.82 -19.99
N ARG A 63 -5.14 17.63 -20.18
CA ARG A 63 -5.11 18.65 -21.26
C ARG A 63 -5.18 18.04 -22.65
N THR A 64 -4.59 16.86 -22.86
CA THR A 64 -4.63 16.16 -24.16
C THR A 64 -5.90 15.34 -24.36
N GLY A 65 -6.86 15.37 -23.43
CA GLY A 65 -8.09 14.57 -23.52
C GLY A 65 -7.89 13.07 -23.35
N ARG A 66 -6.69 12.64 -22.91
CA ARG A 66 -6.37 11.21 -22.65
C ARG A 66 -6.93 10.72 -21.32
N LEU A 67 -7.24 11.64 -20.43
CA LEU A 67 -8.02 11.40 -19.21
C LEU A 67 -9.16 12.40 -19.17
N ALA A 68 -10.33 11.92 -18.75
CA ALA A 68 -11.46 12.76 -18.38
C ALA A 68 -11.64 12.71 -16.86
N ARG A 69 -11.84 13.88 -16.25
CA ARG A 69 -12.14 13.95 -14.82
C ARG A 69 -13.59 13.55 -14.59
N LYS A 70 -13.82 12.69 -13.60
CA LYS A 70 -15.15 12.35 -13.08
C LYS A 70 -15.12 12.47 -11.56
N PRO A 71 -16.11 13.13 -10.93
CA PRO A 71 -16.23 13.10 -9.48
C PRO A 71 -16.51 11.66 -9.05
N MET A 72 -15.91 11.26 -7.94
CA MET A 72 -16.12 9.94 -7.34
C MET A 72 -16.38 10.13 -5.85
N SER A 73 -17.51 9.61 -5.38
CA SER A 73 -17.80 9.50 -3.97
C SER A 73 -17.46 8.09 -3.52
N VAL A 74 -16.79 7.98 -2.38
CA VAL A 74 -16.43 6.70 -1.77
C VAL A 74 -17.36 6.43 -0.60
N GLY A 75 -17.69 5.16 -0.37
CA GLY A 75 -18.60 4.76 0.70
C GLY A 75 -18.03 5.05 2.09
N ILE A 76 -18.90 4.88 3.10
CA ILE A 76 -18.53 4.89 4.51
C ILE A 76 -18.52 3.43 5.00
N PRO A 77 -17.46 2.97 5.67
CA PRO A 77 -16.26 3.71 6.05
C PRO A 77 -15.30 3.93 4.86
N SER A 78 -14.75 5.14 4.75
CA SER A 78 -13.81 5.52 3.68
C SER A 78 -12.40 4.99 3.99
N THR A 79 -12.25 3.67 3.95
CA THR A 79 -10.99 2.95 4.23
C THR A 79 -10.61 2.08 3.04
N THR A 80 -9.30 1.96 2.79
CA THR A 80 -8.72 1.15 1.71
C THR A 80 -9.28 -0.28 1.58
N PRO A 81 -9.42 -1.11 2.64
CA PRO A 81 -10.01 -2.45 2.50
C PRO A 81 -11.46 -2.38 1.99
N THR A 82 -12.27 -1.49 2.56
CA THR A 82 -13.67 -1.30 2.18
C THR A 82 -13.79 -0.84 0.73
N PHE A 83 -12.97 0.13 0.32
CA PHE A 83 -12.93 0.58 -1.06
C PHE A 83 -12.50 -0.51 -2.02
N HIS A 84 -11.40 -1.22 -1.74
CA HIS A 84 -10.94 -2.32 -2.60
C HIS A 84 -11.99 -3.41 -2.75
N ALA A 85 -12.67 -3.78 -1.67
CA ALA A 85 -13.76 -4.74 -1.71
C ALA A 85 -14.87 -4.31 -2.68
N ALA A 86 -15.35 -3.08 -2.54
CA ALA A 86 -16.41 -2.53 -3.38
C ALA A 86 -15.96 -2.37 -4.84
N ALA A 87 -14.80 -1.74 -5.06
CA ALA A 87 -14.29 -1.42 -6.39
C ALA A 87 -13.89 -2.67 -7.18
N MET A 88 -13.30 -3.68 -6.52
CA MET A 88 -12.77 -4.87 -7.21
C MET A 88 -13.80 -6.00 -7.37
N TYR A 89 -14.82 -6.07 -6.50
CA TYR A 89 -15.79 -7.17 -6.50
C TYR A 89 -17.25 -6.72 -6.69
N GLY A 90 -17.52 -5.41 -6.71
CA GLY A 90 -18.87 -4.88 -6.92
C GLY A 90 -19.84 -5.22 -5.78
N ILE A 91 -19.34 -5.28 -4.54
CA ILE A 91 -20.14 -5.62 -3.36
C ILE A 91 -20.29 -4.42 -2.41
N GLN A 92 -21.28 -4.50 -1.52
CA GLN A 92 -21.31 -3.69 -0.31
C GLN A 92 -20.57 -4.46 0.80
N PRO A 93 -19.31 -4.12 1.12
CA PRO A 93 -18.52 -4.87 2.09
C PRO A 93 -19.00 -4.68 3.53
N ASP A 94 -18.98 -5.77 4.31
CA ASP A 94 -19.15 -5.74 5.76
C ASP A 94 -17.78 -5.61 6.43
N ILE A 95 -17.12 -4.45 6.18
CA ILE A 95 -15.78 -4.15 6.68
C ILE A 95 -15.84 -2.78 7.38
N PRO A 96 -15.82 -2.73 8.73
CA PRO A 96 -15.97 -1.48 9.46
C PRO A 96 -14.68 -0.63 9.52
N GLY A 97 -13.51 -1.21 9.19
CA GLY A 97 -12.24 -0.48 9.18
C GLY A 97 -11.03 -1.38 8.98
N PHE A 98 -9.83 -0.80 9.15
CA PHE A 98 -8.55 -1.53 9.04
C PHE A 98 -8.31 -2.54 10.16
N HIS A 99 -8.94 -2.29 11.31
CA HIS A 99 -8.86 -3.11 12.50
C HIS A 99 -10.24 -3.22 13.14
N TYR A 100 -10.72 -4.45 13.34
CA TYR A 100 -12.01 -4.71 13.98
C TYR A 100 -12.09 -6.09 14.61
N TYR A 101 -13.07 -6.28 15.50
CA TYR A 101 -13.39 -7.58 16.07
C TYR A 101 -14.60 -8.20 15.36
N ASP A 102 -14.39 -9.33 14.68
CA ASP A 102 -15.47 -10.12 14.11
C ASP A 102 -16.14 -10.94 15.21
N LYS A 103 -17.38 -10.56 15.56
CA LYS A 103 -18.19 -11.25 16.60
C LYS A 103 -18.67 -12.64 16.16
N ARG A 104 -18.89 -12.85 14.85
CA ARG A 104 -19.37 -14.13 14.30
C ARG A 104 -18.26 -15.17 14.41
N GLU A 105 -17.03 -14.75 14.14
CA GLU A 105 -15.85 -15.62 14.09
C GLU A 105 -15.00 -15.50 15.37
N ARG A 106 -15.43 -14.65 16.31
CA ARG A 106 -14.82 -14.38 17.62
C ARG A 106 -13.33 -14.08 17.54
N ARG A 107 -12.93 -13.29 16.53
CA ARG A 107 -11.52 -13.00 16.24
C ARG A 107 -11.30 -11.54 15.90
N GLU A 108 -10.09 -11.09 16.20
CA GLU A 108 -9.59 -9.81 15.74
C GLU A 108 -9.14 -9.93 14.27
N VAL A 109 -9.53 -8.95 13.46
CA VAL A 109 -9.15 -8.80 12.06
C VAL A 109 -8.39 -7.49 11.93
N HIS A 110 -7.12 -7.58 11.56
CA HIS A 110 -6.23 -6.44 11.38
C HIS A 110 -5.48 -6.68 10.06
N PHE A 111 -5.78 -5.88 9.03
CA PHE A 111 -5.33 -6.15 7.65
C PHE A 111 -3.81 -6.24 7.44
N PRO A 112 -2.96 -5.51 8.19
CA PRO A 112 -1.52 -5.73 8.19
C PRO A 112 -1.08 -7.12 8.68
N MET A 113 -1.95 -7.89 9.35
CA MET A 113 -1.60 -9.25 9.78
C MET A 113 -1.65 -10.24 8.61
N PRO A 114 -0.66 -11.14 8.50
CA PRO A 114 -0.67 -12.19 7.49
C PRO A 114 -1.96 -13.03 7.54
N GLY A 115 -2.56 -13.26 6.39
CA GLY A 115 -3.79 -14.03 6.25
C GLY A 115 -5.09 -13.32 6.65
N ALA A 116 -5.05 -12.10 7.20
CA ALA A 116 -6.27 -11.34 7.52
C ALA A 116 -7.05 -10.97 6.25
N ALA A 117 -6.37 -10.45 5.21
CA ALA A 117 -7.01 -10.15 3.95
C ALA A 117 -7.54 -11.40 3.23
N ASP A 118 -6.78 -12.51 3.23
CA ASP A 118 -7.22 -13.78 2.64
C ASP A 118 -8.48 -14.33 3.33
N PHE A 119 -8.55 -14.18 4.67
CA PHE A 119 -9.72 -14.55 5.45
C PHE A 119 -10.95 -13.71 5.06
N VAL A 120 -10.82 -12.39 4.99
CA VAL A 120 -11.95 -11.52 4.62
C VAL A 120 -12.38 -11.75 3.17
N GLU A 121 -11.42 -11.87 2.24
CA GLU A 121 -11.68 -12.12 0.82
C GLU A 121 -12.39 -13.46 0.60
N SER A 122 -11.94 -14.54 1.25
CA SER A 122 -12.61 -15.84 1.16
C SER A 122 -14.00 -15.87 1.80
N ARG A 123 -14.26 -15.05 2.83
CA ARG A 123 -15.57 -15.02 3.50
C ARG A 123 -16.60 -14.16 2.79
N GLN A 124 -16.20 -13.01 2.25
CA GLN A 124 -17.13 -12.05 1.66
C GLN A 124 -17.17 -12.08 0.13
N MET A 125 -16.17 -12.67 -0.53
CA MET A 125 -15.97 -12.53 -1.98
C MET A 125 -15.71 -13.85 -2.72
N ALA A 126 -15.72 -15.01 -2.06
CA ALA A 126 -15.40 -16.30 -2.70
C ALA A 126 -16.29 -16.61 -3.93
N ASP A 127 -17.58 -16.28 -3.86
CA ASP A 127 -18.53 -16.54 -4.95
C ASP A 127 -18.58 -15.40 -5.99
N ARG A 128 -17.66 -14.43 -5.90
CA ARG A 128 -17.63 -13.25 -6.78
C ARG A 128 -16.43 -13.29 -7.70
N ARG A 129 -16.68 -13.04 -8.99
CA ARG A 129 -15.60 -12.82 -9.96
C ARG A 129 -15.10 -11.38 -9.84
N GLY A 130 -13.90 -11.21 -9.30
CA GLY A 130 -13.25 -9.90 -9.23
C GLY A 130 -12.80 -9.37 -10.60
N ILE A 131 -12.67 -8.05 -10.73
CA ILE A 131 -12.30 -7.37 -11.98
C ILE A 131 -10.88 -7.70 -12.46
N LEU A 132 -10.02 -8.21 -11.57
CA LEU A 132 -8.62 -8.54 -11.87
C LEU A 132 -8.42 -10.03 -12.18
N ALA A 133 -9.50 -10.79 -12.40
CA ALA A 133 -9.44 -12.20 -12.78
C ALA A 133 -8.57 -12.41 -14.06
N GLY A 134 -7.45 -13.13 -13.90
CA GLY A 134 -6.48 -13.35 -14.97
C GLY A 134 -5.56 -12.15 -15.26
N GLY A 135 -5.45 -11.24 -14.29
CA GLY A 135 -4.62 -10.04 -14.33
C GLY A 135 -3.62 -9.97 -13.16
N ALA A 136 -3.27 -8.75 -12.74
CA ALA A 136 -2.31 -8.50 -11.67
C ALA A 136 -2.75 -7.38 -10.70
N CYS A 137 -2.40 -7.53 -9.42
CA CYS A 137 -2.60 -6.49 -8.38
C CYS A 137 -1.29 -6.19 -7.64
N TYR A 138 -1.03 -4.91 -7.40
CA TYR A 138 0.17 -4.39 -6.75
C TYR A 138 -0.18 -3.43 -5.62
N GLY A 139 0.30 -3.70 -4.40
CA GLY A 139 0.08 -2.80 -3.24
C GLY A 139 -1.36 -2.75 -2.72
N CYS A 140 -2.21 -3.67 -3.16
CA CYS A 140 -3.63 -3.75 -2.82
C CYS A 140 -3.83 -4.43 -1.44
N VAL A 141 -5.01 -4.29 -0.83
CA VAL A 141 -5.39 -5.11 0.34
C VAL A 141 -5.88 -6.49 -0.13
N PHE A 142 -6.73 -6.49 -1.15
CA PHE A 142 -7.31 -7.68 -1.76
C PHE A 142 -6.70 -7.94 -3.14
N THR A 143 -6.88 -9.16 -3.65
CA THR A 143 -6.32 -9.56 -4.94
C THR A 143 -7.20 -9.17 -6.13
N GLY A 144 -8.49 -8.90 -5.90
CA GLY A 144 -9.46 -8.63 -6.96
C GLY A 144 -9.64 -9.82 -7.92
N GLY A 145 -9.31 -11.05 -7.49
CA GLY A 145 -9.32 -12.26 -8.29
C GLY A 145 -8.04 -12.48 -9.12
N ALA A 146 -7.02 -11.65 -8.96
CA ALA A 146 -5.75 -11.81 -9.68
C ALA A 146 -4.97 -13.05 -9.21
N PRO A 147 -4.53 -13.93 -10.14
CA PRO A 147 -3.63 -15.04 -9.79
C PRO A 147 -2.22 -14.53 -9.41
N ASP A 148 -1.81 -13.40 -10.01
CA ASP A 148 -0.53 -12.76 -9.78
C ASP A 148 -0.70 -11.49 -8.93
N SER A 149 -0.41 -11.59 -7.63
CA SER A 149 -0.39 -10.45 -6.71
C SER A 149 0.99 -10.25 -6.11
N LEU A 150 1.62 -9.10 -6.33
CA LEU A 150 2.89 -8.76 -5.71
C LEU A 150 2.62 -7.72 -4.61
N LEU A 151 2.90 -8.10 -3.36
CA LEU A 151 2.78 -7.22 -2.19
C LEU A 151 1.33 -6.82 -1.81
N THR A 152 0.37 -7.75 -1.87
CA THR A 152 -0.84 -7.60 -1.04
C THR A 152 -0.40 -7.61 0.43
N PHE A 153 -0.89 -6.69 1.28
CA PHE A 153 -0.43 -6.52 2.67
C PHE A 153 -0.33 -7.84 3.45
N ALA A 154 -1.19 -8.82 3.14
CA ALA A 154 -1.22 -10.15 3.76
C ALA A 154 -0.26 -11.20 3.16
N ARG A 155 0.29 -11.01 1.95
CA ARG A 155 1.04 -12.03 1.20
C ARG A 155 2.55 -11.79 1.07
N LEU A 156 3.10 -10.80 1.77
CA LEU A 156 4.56 -10.54 1.82
C LEU A 156 5.39 -11.76 2.29
N LEU A 157 4.78 -12.72 3.00
CA LEU A 157 5.45 -13.87 3.61
C LEU A 157 5.10 -15.22 2.95
N LYS A 158 4.21 -15.24 1.97
CA LYS A 158 3.95 -16.42 1.14
C LYS A 158 4.14 -16.01 -0.31
N PRO A 159 5.28 -16.33 -0.95
CA PRO A 159 5.44 -16.05 -2.37
C PRO A 159 4.37 -16.83 -3.12
N THR A 160 3.29 -16.14 -3.50
CA THR A 160 2.42 -16.62 -4.56
C THR A 160 3.25 -16.76 -5.83
N ARG A 161 2.81 -17.59 -6.77
CA ARG A 161 3.48 -17.79 -8.07
C ARG A 161 3.71 -16.46 -8.83
N ALA A 162 3.07 -15.38 -8.41
CA ALA A 162 3.38 -13.98 -8.71
C ALA A 162 4.85 -13.63 -8.40
N GLY A 163 5.69 -13.62 -9.44
CA GLY A 163 7.12 -13.29 -9.36
C GLY A 163 8.04 -14.44 -9.77
N LEU A 164 7.60 -15.70 -9.74
CA LEU A 164 8.39 -16.79 -10.33
C LEU A 164 8.54 -16.69 -11.85
N PRO A 165 7.57 -16.18 -12.64
CA PRO A 165 7.78 -15.88 -14.06
C PRO A 165 8.75 -14.69 -14.27
N LEU A 166 8.93 -13.84 -13.26
CA LEU A 166 9.94 -12.76 -13.23
C LEU A 166 11.35 -13.28 -12.88
N LEU A 167 11.50 -14.54 -12.48
CA LEU A 167 12.81 -15.19 -12.30
C LEU A 167 13.14 -16.20 -13.41
N ARG A 168 12.17 -16.54 -14.29
CA ARG A 168 12.31 -17.55 -15.34
C ARG A 168 12.86 -17.05 -16.68
N LEU A 169 13.20 -15.77 -16.80
CA LEU A 169 13.79 -15.21 -18.02
C LEU A 169 15.00 -14.35 -17.67
N LEU A 170 16.11 -14.50 -18.41
CA LEU A 170 17.30 -13.64 -18.32
C LEU A 170 16.95 -12.14 -18.42
N LEU A 171 15.91 -11.81 -19.20
CA LEU A 171 15.37 -10.44 -19.32
C LEU A 171 14.80 -9.91 -18.01
N SER A 172 14.17 -10.77 -17.22
CA SER A 172 13.58 -10.39 -15.95
C SER A 172 14.64 -10.14 -14.87
N ALA A 173 15.77 -10.87 -14.91
CA ALA A 173 16.94 -10.60 -14.07
C ALA A 173 17.62 -9.26 -14.43
N ALA A 174 17.73 -8.95 -15.73
CA ALA A 174 18.28 -7.66 -16.19
C ALA A 174 17.38 -6.47 -15.81
N LEU A 175 16.05 -6.62 -15.95
CA LEU A 175 15.07 -5.59 -15.54
C LEU A 175 15.07 -5.39 -14.02
N LEU A 176 15.15 -6.49 -13.26
CA LEU A 176 15.27 -6.44 -11.80
C LEU A 176 16.59 -5.76 -11.40
N GLY A 177 17.70 -6.14 -12.03
CA GLY A 177 19.01 -5.51 -11.83
C GLY A 177 19.02 -4.01 -12.13
N TRP A 178 18.36 -3.59 -13.21
CA TRP A 178 18.18 -2.17 -13.52
C TRP A 178 17.39 -1.42 -12.43
N VAL A 179 16.33 -2.02 -11.90
CA VAL A 179 15.58 -1.42 -10.79
C VAL A 179 16.38 -1.40 -9.51
N MET A 180 17.17 -2.44 -9.22
CA MET A 180 18.10 -2.42 -8.10
C MET A 180 19.08 -1.25 -8.24
N VAL A 181 19.70 -1.06 -9.40
CA VAL A 181 20.63 0.07 -9.65
C VAL A 181 19.93 1.41 -9.53
N LYS A 182 18.75 1.58 -10.14
CA LYS A 182 17.96 2.83 -10.05
C LYS A 182 17.56 3.12 -8.60
N ALA A 183 17.08 2.12 -7.87
CA ALA A 183 16.67 2.24 -6.47
C ALA A 183 17.86 2.54 -5.56
N LEU A 184 19.02 1.90 -5.77
CA LEU A 184 20.27 2.21 -5.08
C LEU A 184 20.71 3.66 -5.35
N GLY A 185 20.68 4.11 -6.60
CA GLY A 185 21.01 5.49 -6.97
C GLY A 185 20.08 6.52 -6.32
N LEU A 186 18.77 6.30 -6.38
CA LEU A 186 17.78 7.15 -5.71
C LEU A 186 17.94 7.14 -4.18
N THR A 187 18.26 5.98 -3.61
CA THR A 187 18.56 5.82 -2.17
C THR A 187 19.80 6.62 -1.79
N ALA A 188 20.87 6.53 -2.58
CA ALA A 188 22.11 7.29 -2.36
C ALA A 188 21.84 8.81 -2.43
N VAL A 189 21.02 9.26 -3.37
CA VAL A 189 20.61 10.67 -3.47
C VAL A 189 19.82 11.12 -2.23
N GLU A 190 18.86 10.32 -1.75
CA GLU A 190 18.11 10.66 -0.53
C GLU A 190 18.99 10.65 0.72
N LEU A 191 19.93 9.70 0.82
CA LEU A 191 20.90 9.64 1.91
C LEU A 191 21.84 10.85 1.89
N ALA A 192 22.37 11.21 0.71
CA ALA A 192 23.20 12.40 0.55
C ALA A 192 22.44 13.67 0.93
N ARG A 193 21.18 13.82 0.51
CA ARG A 193 20.32 14.93 0.91
C ARG A 193 20.09 14.97 2.42
N PHE A 194 19.97 13.82 3.07
CA PHE A 194 19.82 13.72 4.52
C PHE A 194 21.10 14.15 5.23
N VAL A 195 22.26 13.65 4.80
CA VAL A 195 23.58 14.02 5.35
C VAL A 195 23.82 15.52 5.21
N VAL A 196 23.62 16.08 4.00
CA VAL A 196 23.80 17.52 3.75
C VAL A 196 22.84 18.36 4.61
N ARG A 197 21.57 17.94 4.77
CA ARG A 197 20.60 18.65 5.61
C ARG A 197 20.96 18.58 7.09
N THR A 198 21.48 17.46 7.55
CA THR A 198 21.95 17.25 8.93
C THR A 198 23.16 18.11 9.22
N ALA A 199 24.12 18.17 8.29
CA ALA A 199 25.29 19.03 8.41
C ALA A 199 24.93 20.54 8.40
N ARG A 200 23.99 20.95 7.54
CA ARG A 200 23.60 22.38 7.41
C ARG A 200 22.60 22.86 8.46
N SER A 201 21.82 21.97 9.05
CA SER A 201 20.76 22.34 10.01
C SER A 201 20.48 21.21 11.01
N PRO A 202 21.32 21.04 12.04
CA PRO A 202 21.20 19.95 13.02
C PRO A 202 19.84 19.91 13.73
N ARG A 203 19.23 21.08 14.01
CA ARG A 203 17.88 21.19 14.61
C ARG A 203 16.77 20.66 13.70
N ALA A 204 16.86 20.90 12.39
CA ALA A 204 15.89 20.39 11.42
C ALA A 204 16.05 18.87 11.21
N ALA A 205 17.28 18.35 11.27
CA ALA A 205 17.53 16.91 11.18
C ALA A 205 17.07 16.13 12.41
N ARG A 206 17.06 16.75 13.61
CA ARG A 206 16.45 16.15 14.81
C ARG A 206 14.95 15.84 14.65
N SER A 207 14.24 16.61 13.80
CA SER A 207 12.82 16.38 13.51
C SER A 207 12.58 15.21 12.54
N GLU A 208 13.52 14.92 11.64
CA GLU A 208 13.48 13.73 10.78
C GLU A 208 14.32 12.61 11.39
N SER A 209 13.72 11.87 12.33
CA SER A 209 14.33 10.65 12.88
C SER A 209 14.82 9.72 11.75
N PHE A 210 15.97 9.05 11.93
CA PHE A 210 16.48 8.01 11.02
C PHE A 210 15.42 6.98 10.60
N ARG A 211 14.42 6.75 11.48
CA ARG A 211 13.24 5.93 11.19
C ARG A 211 12.39 6.47 10.02
N TRP A 212 12.14 7.77 9.98
CA TRP A 212 11.39 8.42 8.90
C TRP A 212 12.17 8.43 7.59
N LEU A 213 13.50 8.56 7.65
CA LEU A 213 14.36 8.39 6.48
C LEU A 213 14.28 6.96 5.93
N GLY A 214 14.38 5.95 6.80
CA GLY A 214 14.23 4.55 6.41
C GLY A 214 12.86 4.26 5.77
N LEU A 215 11.79 4.76 6.38
CA LEU A 215 10.43 4.65 5.84
C LEU A 215 10.32 5.29 4.45
N LYS A 216 10.89 6.48 4.30
CA LYS A 216 10.89 7.20 3.03
C LYS A 216 11.67 6.48 1.95
N ILE A 217 12.82 5.93 2.27
CA ILE A 217 13.60 5.13 1.32
C ILE A 217 12.77 3.91 0.90
N VAL A 218 12.25 3.13 1.85
CA VAL A 218 11.51 1.89 1.54
C VAL A 218 10.24 2.17 0.72
N PHE A 219 9.35 3.04 1.18
CA PHE A 219 8.06 3.28 0.50
C PHE A 219 8.21 4.16 -0.74
N SER A 220 8.91 5.30 -0.63
CA SER A 220 9.03 6.20 -1.78
C SER A 220 9.96 5.65 -2.84
N VAL A 221 11.09 5.06 -2.50
CA VAL A 221 12.07 4.66 -3.53
C VAL A 221 11.86 3.22 -3.96
N TRP A 222 11.87 2.28 -3.02
CA TRP A 222 11.93 0.86 -3.38
C TRP A 222 10.58 0.30 -3.81
N ILE A 223 9.54 0.45 -2.99
CA ILE A 223 8.23 -0.14 -3.26
C ILE A 223 7.59 0.49 -4.51
N ARG A 224 7.58 1.83 -4.61
CA ARG A 224 7.00 2.53 -5.77
C ARG A 224 7.67 2.15 -7.10
N GLU A 225 9.01 2.11 -7.13
CA GLU A 225 9.75 1.75 -8.35
C GLU A 225 9.55 0.28 -8.71
N LEU A 226 9.53 -0.61 -7.72
CA LEU A 226 9.22 -2.02 -7.93
C LEU A 226 7.82 -2.22 -8.51
N PHE A 227 6.80 -1.56 -7.97
CA PHE A 227 5.44 -1.61 -8.51
C PHE A 227 5.37 -1.06 -9.92
N THR A 228 6.00 0.10 -10.18
CA THR A 228 6.02 0.71 -11.51
C THR A 228 6.68 -0.22 -12.54
N LEU A 229 7.76 -0.90 -12.16
CA LEU A 229 8.41 -1.89 -13.02
C LEU A 229 7.54 -3.11 -13.26
N ALA A 230 6.99 -3.69 -12.19
CA ALA A 230 6.21 -4.92 -12.29
C ALA A 230 4.94 -4.71 -13.14
N VAL A 231 4.25 -3.58 -12.93
CA VAL A 231 3.16 -3.13 -13.79
C VAL A 231 3.64 -2.96 -15.23
N SER A 232 4.77 -2.28 -15.47
CA SER A 232 5.29 -2.12 -16.83
C SER A 232 5.52 -3.47 -17.50
N ALA A 233 6.12 -4.43 -16.79
CA ALA A 233 6.38 -5.77 -17.31
C ALA A 233 5.08 -6.51 -17.68
N ASP A 234 4.05 -6.42 -16.84
CA ASP A 234 2.75 -7.03 -17.14
C ASP A 234 2.01 -6.34 -18.28
N LEU A 235 2.17 -5.02 -18.45
CA LEU A 235 1.65 -4.31 -19.61
C LEU A 235 2.28 -4.84 -20.91
N TYR A 236 3.62 -5.01 -20.94
CA TYR A 236 4.34 -5.60 -22.07
C TYR A 236 3.95 -7.06 -22.33
N ARG A 237 3.53 -7.81 -21.29
CA ARG A 237 2.98 -9.17 -21.44
C ARG A 237 1.53 -9.19 -21.94
N GLY A 238 0.88 -8.04 -22.06
CA GLY A 238 -0.52 -7.95 -22.50
C GLY A 238 -1.51 -8.41 -21.43
N ALA A 239 -1.16 -8.28 -20.15
CA ALA A 239 -2.04 -8.61 -19.02
C ALA A 239 -3.41 -7.93 -19.16
N ARG A 240 -4.49 -8.67 -18.89
CA ARG A 240 -5.84 -8.18 -19.21
C ARG A 240 -6.32 -7.07 -18.28
N ALA A 241 -6.00 -7.18 -17.01
CA ALA A 241 -6.44 -6.28 -15.97
C ALA A 241 -5.28 -6.04 -15.01
N VAL A 242 -4.87 -4.80 -14.82
CA VAL A 242 -3.78 -4.47 -13.91
C VAL A 242 -4.24 -3.39 -12.94
N TYR A 243 -4.00 -3.60 -11.65
CA TYR A 243 -4.28 -2.63 -10.60
C TYR A 243 -3.01 -2.35 -9.81
N VAL A 244 -2.70 -1.08 -9.61
CA VAL A 244 -1.58 -0.67 -8.75
C VAL A 244 -2.01 0.41 -7.78
N ASN A 245 -1.75 0.19 -6.50
CA ASN A 245 -1.97 1.14 -5.43
C ASN A 245 -0.64 1.75 -4.96
N TYR A 246 -0.49 3.07 -5.12
CA TYR A 246 0.65 3.81 -4.62
C TYR A 246 0.35 4.38 -3.23
N LEU A 247 0.96 3.74 -2.23
CA LEU A 247 0.76 3.95 -0.79
C LEU A 247 1.53 5.16 -0.22
N ASP A 248 2.55 5.63 -0.94
CA ASP A 248 3.57 6.51 -0.38
C ASP A 248 3.02 7.88 0.02
N TYR A 249 2.13 8.48 -0.77
CA TYR A 249 1.48 9.74 -0.38
C TYR A 249 0.70 9.59 0.93
N ASP A 250 -0.15 8.57 1.03
CA ASP A 250 -1.00 8.30 2.20
C ASP A 250 -0.17 8.09 3.48
N VAL A 251 0.89 7.29 3.40
CA VAL A 251 1.83 7.05 4.51
C VAL A 251 2.43 8.35 5.06
N PHE A 252 2.84 9.28 4.19
CA PHE A 252 3.36 10.57 4.65
C PHE A 252 2.28 11.54 5.10
N ALA A 253 1.12 11.48 4.47
CA ALA A 253 0.00 12.33 4.80
C ALA A 253 -0.55 11.97 6.18
N HIS A 254 -0.59 10.68 6.55
CA HIS A 254 -0.87 10.22 7.92
C HIS A 254 0.19 10.68 8.92
N ALA A 255 1.47 10.61 8.55
CA ALA A 255 2.56 10.95 9.46
C ALA A 255 2.72 12.45 9.73
N PHE A 256 2.50 13.29 8.71
CA PHE A 256 2.87 14.71 8.74
C PHE A 256 1.72 15.66 8.36
N GLY A 257 0.60 15.13 7.88
CA GLY A 257 -0.51 15.88 7.33
C GLY A 257 -0.50 15.94 5.79
N PRO A 258 -1.69 16.08 5.17
CA PRO A 258 -1.88 15.91 3.72
C PRO A 258 -1.18 16.99 2.87
N VAL A 259 -1.01 18.20 3.40
CA VAL A 259 -0.35 19.31 2.70
C VAL A 259 1.15 19.42 3.01
N HIS A 260 1.69 18.53 3.85
CA HIS A 260 3.08 18.60 4.26
C HIS A 260 4.03 18.37 3.08
N ARG A 261 5.21 19.00 3.12
CA ARG A 261 6.21 18.95 2.03
C ARG A 261 6.59 17.52 1.63
N SER A 262 6.63 16.59 2.59
CA SER A 262 7.00 15.19 2.35
C SER A 262 5.89 14.44 1.62
N ALA A 263 4.62 14.60 2.03
CA ALA A 263 3.47 14.03 1.34
C ALA A 263 3.36 14.57 -0.09
N MET A 264 3.45 15.89 -0.25
CA MET A 264 3.39 16.51 -1.58
C MET A 264 4.55 16.09 -2.50
N ARG A 265 5.72 15.76 -1.94
CA ARG A 265 6.84 15.22 -2.72
C ARG A 265 6.60 13.78 -3.13
N ALA A 266 6.03 12.95 -2.26
CA ALA A 266 5.61 11.60 -2.63
C ALA A 266 4.61 11.64 -3.79
N LEU A 267 3.58 12.50 -3.68
CA LEU A 267 2.60 12.73 -4.75
C LEU A 267 3.24 13.16 -6.09
N TYR A 268 4.23 14.05 -6.07
CA TYR A 268 5.00 14.42 -7.27
C TYR A 268 5.70 13.23 -7.94
N HIS A 269 6.24 12.32 -7.14
CA HIS A 269 6.88 11.14 -7.67
C HIS A 269 5.88 10.07 -8.15
N ILE A 270 4.71 9.96 -7.51
CA ILE A 270 3.61 9.13 -8.03
C ILE A 270 3.20 9.61 -9.43
N ASP A 271 3.08 10.93 -9.64
CA ASP A 271 2.82 11.51 -10.97
C ASP A 271 3.91 11.17 -11.99
N SER A 272 5.17 11.09 -11.57
CA SER A 272 6.26 10.64 -12.43
C SER A 272 6.11 9.17 -12.83
N SER A 273 5.71 8.29 -11.91
CA SER A 273 5.39 6.88 -12.19
C SER A 273 4.19 6.75 -13.12
N ILE A 274 3.12 7.51 -12.90
CA ILE A 274 1.96 7.60 -13.80
C ILE A 274 2.40 7.99 -15.22
N GLY A 275 3.26 9.01 -15.32
CA GLY A 275 3.83 9.44 -16.59
C GLY A 275 4.70 8.40 -17.29
N GLN A 276 5.35 7.51 -16.53
CA GLN A 276 6.07 6.37 -17.08
C GLN A 276 5.09 5.31 -17.61
N LEU A 277 4.09 4.92 -16.83
CA LEU A 277 3.11 3.91 -17.22
C LEU A 277 2.26 4.35 -18.41
N ALA A 278 1.84 5.62 -18.46
CA ALA A 278 1.13 6.17 -19.62
C ALA A 278 1.97 6.11 -20.90
N ARG A 279 3.30 6.34 -20.81
CA ARG A 279 4.22 6.18 -21.95
C ARG A 279 4.41 4.73 -22.36
N VAL A 280 4.33 3.77 -21.42
CA VAL A 280 4.37 2.34 -21.75
C VAL A 280 3.11 1.95 -22.53
N ILE A 281 1.93 2.38 -22.06
CA ILE A 281 0.66 2.15 -22.78
C ILE A 281 0.69 2.76 -24.18
N GLU A 282 1.21 4.00 -24.32
CA GLU A 282 1.40 4.67 -25.62
C GLU A 282 2.24 3.86 -26.62
N ARG A 283 3.12 2.97 -26.15
CA ARG A 283 3.99 2.13 -26.99
C ARG A 283 3.40 0.77 -27.33
N LEU A 284 2.25 0.44 -26.73
CA LEU A 284 1.55 -0.81 -26.89
C LEU A 284 0.14 -0.58 -27.49
N PRO A 285 0.02 0.12 -28.64
CA PRO A 285 -1.27 0.42 -29.23
C PRO A 285 -2.08 -0.84 -29.55
N GLU A 286 -1.42 -1.97 -29.84
CA GLU A 286 -2.05 -3.26 -30.14
C GLU A 286 -2.92 -3.80 -28.99
N TYR A 287 -2.67 -3.39 -27.74
CA TYR A 287 -3.39 -3.89 -26.57
C TYR A 287 -4.56 -3.01 -26.15
N HIS A 288 -4.67 -1.79 -26.68
CA HIS A 288 -5.77 -0.86 -26.42
C HIS A 288 -6.12 -0.75 -24.91
N TYR A 289 -5.12 -0.46 -24.07
CA TYR A 289 -5.35 -0.31 -22.63
C TYR A 289 -6.16 0.95 -22.31
N ASP A 290 -7.24 0.78 -21.56
CA ASP A 290 -7.96 1.85 -20.90
C ASP A 290 -7.25 2.22 -19.58
N LEU A 291 -6.88 3.50 -19.42
CA LEU A 291 -6.18 4.01 -18.24
C LEU A 291 -7.16 4.70 -17.28
N TYR A 292 -7.22 4.22 -16.05
CA TYR A 292 -7.98 4.83 -14.95
C TYR A 292 -7.03 5.29 -13.86
N ILE A 293 -7.27 6.49 -13.33
CA ILE A 293 -6.59 7.01 -12.15
C ILE A 293 -7.66 7.37 -11.13
N LEU A 294 -7.56 6.80 -9.92
CA LEU A 294 -8.56 6.98 -8.87
C LEU A 294 -7.90 7.12 -7.49
N SER A 295 -8.71 7.40 -6.48
CA SER A 295 -8.31 7.41 -5.08
C SER A 295 -9.39 6.74 -4.23
N ASP A 296 -9.00 5.95 -3.25
CA ASP A 296 -9.89 5.19 -2.38
C ASP A 296 -10.53 6.01 -1.27
N HIS A 297 -9.85 7.07 -0.82
CA HIS A 297 -10.39 8.05 0.12
C HIS A 297 -9.61 9.36 0.09
N GLY A 298 -10.13 10.37 0.78
CA GLY A 298 -9.40 11.60 1.05
C GLY A 298 -8.65 11.54 2.39
N GLN A 299 -7.96 12.63 2.71
CA GLN A 299 -7.44 12.89 4.05
C GLN A 299 -7.82 14.29 4.50
N THR A 300 -8.04 14.43 5.80
CA THR A 300 -8.27 15.72 6.46
C THR A 300 -7.29 15.89 7.61
N PRO A 301 -6.77 17.11 7.87
CA PRO A 301 -6.00 17.38 9.07
C PRO A 301 -6.82 17.07 10.33
N THR A 302 -6.25 16.31 11.25
CA THR A 302 -6.87 15.97 12.52
C THR A 302 -6.02 16.47 13.69
N ARG A 303 -6.67 16.64 14.85
CA ARG A 303 -6.00 16.92 16.12
C ARG A 303 -6.07 15.66 16.98
N ASN A 304 -5.03 15.42 17.77
CA ASN A 304 -5.03 14.27 18.68
C ASN A 304 -6.16 14.41 19.70
N PHE A 305 -6.93 13.34 19.93
CA PHE A 305 -8.08 13.38 20.84
C PHE A 305 -7.69 13.84 22.24
N ARG A 306 -6.59 13.32 22.82
CA ARG A 306 -6.10 13.72 24.15
C ARG A 306 -5.78 15.21 24.24
N GLN A 307 -5.31 15.82 23.16
CA GLN A 307 -5.02 17.25 23.13
C GLN A 307 -6.29 18.11 23.14
N VAL A 308 -7.38 17.62 22.56
CA VAL A 308 -8.65 18.36 22.52
C VAL A 308 -9.55 18.05 23.71
N SER A 309 -9.40 16.88 24.32
CA SER A 309 -10.15 16.43 25.50
C SER A 309 -9.52 16.82 26.84
N GLY A 310 -8.44 17.60 26.84
CA GLY A 310 -7.75 17.99 28.08
C GLY A 310 -6.97 16.85 28.76
N GLY A 311 -6.62 15.79 28.02
CA GLY A 311 -5.80 14.67 28.49
C GLY A 311 -6.54 13.33 28.53
N GLU A 312 -7.86 13.32 28.42
CA GLU A 312 -8.66 12.09 28.45
C GLU A 312 -8.48 11.22 27.18
N SER A 313 -8.48 9.90 27.36
CA SER A 313 -8.45 8.99 26.23
C SER A 313 -9.85 8.80 25.64
N LEU A 314 -9.93 8.47 24.35
CA LEU A 314 -11.22 8.14 23.73
C LEU A 314 -11.89 6.95 24.44
N GLU A 315 -11.08 5.96 24.86
CA GLU A 315 -11.54 4.82 25.62
C GLU A 315 -12.19 5.23 26.95
N SER A 316 -11.60 6.14 27.72
CA SER A 316 -12.16 6.57 29.01
C SER A 316 -13.51 7.25 28.81
N VAL A 317 -13.60 8.15 27.83
CA VAL A 317 -14.84 8.87 27.49
C VAL A 317 -15.94 7.88 27.08
N VAL A 318 -15.63 6.91 26.20
CA VAL A 318 -16.60 5.91 25.74
C VAL A 318 -17.05 5.00 26.89
N ARG A 319 -16.13 4.55 27.76
CA ARG A 319 -16.47 3.72 28.92
C ARG A 319 -17.38 4.45 29.90
N ALA A 320 -17.07 5.72 30.20
CA ALA A 320 -17.88 6.56 31.07
C ALA A 320 -19.30 6.76 30.49
N ALA A 321 -19.40 7.04 29.19
CA ALA A 321 -20.69 7.23 28.51
C ALA A 321 -21.57 5.97 28.49
N LEU A 322 -20.96 4.77 28.46
CA LEU A 322 -21.67 3.49 28.48
C LEU A 322 -22.08 3.02 29.88
N GLY A 323 -22.01 3.89 30.89
CA GLY A 323 -22.38 3.57 32.27
C GLY A 323 -21.37 2.65 32.98
N GLY A 324 -20.18 2.49 32.40
CA GLY A 324 -19.09 1.75 33.02
C GLY A 324 -18.50 2.57 34.17
N ALA A 325 -19.02 2.39 35.38
CA ALA A 325 -18.19 2.53 36.56
C ALA A 325 -16.90 1.71 36.33
N ALA A 326 -15.74 2.23 36.71
CA ALA A 326 -14.44 1.63 36.50
C ALA A 326 -14.26 0.32 37.28
N THR A 327 -15.00 -0.74 36.93
CA THR A 327 -14.96 -2.06 37.58
C THR A 327 -14.61 -3.20 36.62
N GLY A 328 -14.47 -2.92 35.33
CA GLY A 328 -13.91 -3.88 34.37
C GLY A 328 -12.39 -3.77 34.36
N GLY A 329 -11.70 -4.69 35.04
CA GLY A 329 -10.27 -4.92 34.80
C GLY A 329 -9.99 -5.16 33.30
N PRO A 330 -8.73 -5.01 32.85
CA PRO A 330 -8.39 -5.05 31.43
C PRO A 330 -9.00 -6.28 30.73
N TRP A 331 -9.80 -6.03 29.70
CA TRP A 331 -10.37 -7.08 28.86
C TRP A 331 -9.23 -7.92 28.29
N SER A 332 -9.17 -9.18 28.72
CA SER A 332 -8.24 -10.19 28.21
C SER A 332 -9.00 -11.04 27.19
N PRO A 333 -8.45 -11.28 25.99
CA PRO A 333 -9.12 -12.13 25.02
C PRO A 333 -9.20 -13.56 25.56
N PRO A 334 -10.21 -14.34 25.15
CA PRO A 334 -10.25 -15.75 25.49
C PRO A 334 -9.03 -16.46 24.91
N ARG A 335 -8.19 -17.04 25.78
CA ARG A 335 -7.10 -17.94 25.38
C ARG A 335 -7.71 -19.11 24.57
N PRO A 336 -7.14 -19.49 23.42
CA PRO A 336 -7.62 -20.65 22.69
C PRO A 336 -7.55 -21.89 23.61
N LYS A 337 -8.67 -22.62 23.72
CA LYS A 337 -8.73 -23.86 24.50
C LYS A 337 -7.66 -24.82 23.99
N LYS A 338 -6.75 -25.24 24.88
CA LYS A 338 -5.75 -26.26 24.59
C LYS A 338 -6.48 -27.55 24.23
N ALA A 339 -6.46 -27.93 22.95
CA ALA A 339 -6.77 -29.30 22.56
C ALA A 339 -5.68 -30.21 23.16
N LEU A 340 -6.12 -31.11 24.02
CA LEU A 340 -5.30 -32.13 24.67
C LEU A 340 -4.89 -33.18 23.62
N GLY A 341 -3.61 -33.54 23.57
CA GLY A 341 -3.16 -34.79 22.94
C GLY A 341 -2.45 -34.67 21.59
N LEU A 342 -1.20 -35.13 21.58
CA LEU A 342 -0.37 -35.57 20.45
C LEU A 342 -0.29 -34.66 19.20
N THR A 343 0.66 -33.74 19.20
CA THR A 343 1.71 -33.63 18.17
C THR A 343 2.70 -32.52 18.57
N ARG A 344 3.60 -32.84 19.51
CA ARG A 344 4.63 -31.90 20.00
C ARG A 344 5.68 -31.51 18.94
N HIS A 345 5.62 -32.09 17.73
CA HIS A 345 6.52 -31.77 16.62
C HIS A 345 5.97 -30.78 15.57
N LEU A 346 4.66 -30.48 15.56
CA LEU A 346 4.08 -29.52 14.60
C LEU A 346 3.84 -28.12 15.21
N ALA A 347 3.87 -27.99 16.54
CA ALA A 347 3.71 -26.70 17.23
C ALA A 347 4.93 -25.76 17.12
N ARG A 348 6.09 -26.27 16.66
CA ARG A 348 7.28 -25.44 16.40
C ARG A 348 7.13 -24.57 15.14
N TYR A 349 6.16 -24.88 14.27
CA TYR A 349 5.85 -24.09 13.06
C TYR A 349 4.82 -22.97 13.28
N ARG A 350 4.22 -22.84 14.48
CA ARG A 350 3.27 -21.77 14.83
C ARG A 350 3.86 -20.63 15.68
N ARG A 351 5.19 -20.62 15.85
CA ARG A 351 5.95 -19.49 16.38
C ARG A 351 6.90 -18.96 15.32
N THR A 352 6.35 -18.40 14.25
CA THR A 352 7.09 -17.41 13.49
C THR A 352 6.89 -16.06 14.18
N ASP A 353 7.75 -15.80 15.16
CA ASP A 353 8.13 -14.46 15.57
C ASP A 353 8.81 -13.78 14.34
N CYS A 354 8.02 -13.42 13.32
CA CYS A 354 8.50 -12.78 12.10
C CYS A 354 8.65 -11.28 12.36
N ARG A 355 9.83 -10.93 12.89
CA ARG A 355 10.31 -9.58 13.20
C ARG A 355 10.60 -8.74 11.94
N GLY A 356 9.60 -8.51 11.09
CA GLY A 356 9.73 -7.60 9.93
C GLY A 356 9.65 -6.13 10.34
N LEU A 357 10.53 -5.29 9.80
CA LEU A 357 10.50 -3.81 9.97
C LEU A 357 9.15 -3.20 9.54
N LEU A 358 8.55 -3.72 8.47
CA LEU A 358 7.23 -3.31 7.96
C LEU A 358 6.10 -3.67 8.93
N GLN A 359 6.12 -4.86 9.54
CA GLN A 359 5.10 -5.27 10.52
C GLN A 359 5.17 -4.42 11.78
N ARG A 360 6.38 -4.12 12.25
CA ARG A 360 6.62 -3.22 13.40
C ARG A 360 6.15 -1.80 13.11
N PHE A 361 6.19 -1.36 11.85
CA PHE A 361 5.71 -0.06 11.41
C PHE A 361 4.17 0.02 11.45
N PHE A 362 3.44 -0.90 10.80
CA PHE A 362 1.97 -0.91 10.83
C PHE A 362 1.41 -1.05 12.25
N ASN A 363 2.00 -1.93 13.04
CA ASN A 363 1.65 -2.10 14.45
C ASN A 363 1.93 -0.86 15.32
N HIS A 364 2.71 0.10 14.83
CA HIS A 364 3.12 1.30 15.57
C HIS A 364 2.45 2.58 15.05
N THR A 365 2.04 2.64 13.79
CA THR A 365 1.15 3.71 13.29
C THR A 365 -0.25 3.59 13.87
N GLU A 366 -0.71 2.36 14.13
CA GLU A 366 -2.02 2.07 14.72
C GLU A 366 -1.93 1.79 16.23
N ARG A 367 -1.11 2.58 16.95
CA ARG A 367 -0.70 2.30 18.34
C ARG A 367 -1.79 2.48 19.41
N ASP A 368 -3.03 2.16 19.10
CA ASP A 368 -4.06 1.83 20.09
C ASP A 368 -4.11 0.31 20.29
N ARG A 369 -2.94 -0.31 20.47
CA ARG A 369 -2.85 -1.69 20.97
C ARG A 369 -2.89 -1.69 22.49
N PRO A 370 -3.90 -2.31 23.13
CA PRO A 370 -3.90 -2.45 24.58
C PRO A 370 -2.70 -3.30 25.04
N ALA A 371 -2.07 -2.87 26.14
CA ALA A 371 -0.74 -3.28 26.57
C ALA A 371 -0.58 -4.76 27.02
N TRP A 372 -1.63 -5.57 27.03
CA TRP A 372 -1.61 -6.94 27.57
C TRP A 372 -1.03 -8.00 26.61
N ALA A 373 -0.63 -7.64 25.38
CA ALA A 373 -0.05 -8.57 24.40
C ALA A 373 1.49 -8.78 24.54
N ARG A 374 2.09 -8.42 25.67
CA ARG A 374 3.49 -8.73 26.01
C ARG A 374 3.51 -9.67 27.21
N GLU A 375 3.68 -10.97 26.97
CA GLU A 375 3.99 -11.94 28.03
C GLU A 375 5.47 -11.81 28.40
N ASP A 376 5.74 -11.39 29.64
CA ASP A 376 6.74 -11.94 30.59
C ASP A 376 6.89 -10.96 31.77
N GLY A 377 6.50 -11.36 32.98
CA GLY A 377 6.72 -10.66 34.26
C GLY A 377 7.40 -11.60 35.27
N PRO A 378 8.02 -11.10 36.38
CA PRO A 378 7.26 -10.87 37.63
C PRO A 378 7.86 -9.73 38.53
N PRO A 379 7.50 -9.62 39.84
CA PRO A 379 6.30 -9.01 40.40
C PRO A 379 6.59 -7.73 41.23
N MET A 380 5.52 -7.10 41.74
CA MET A 380 5.45 -6.12 42.85
C MET A 380 5.27 -4.63 42.52
N GLU A 381 4.09 -4.17 42.96
CA GLU A 381 3.76 -2.97 43.75
C GLU A 381 4.36 -1.58 43.46
N SER A 382 3.41 -0.64 43.50
CA SER A 382 3.51 0.80 43.78
C SER A 382 3.74 1.77 42.61
N ILE A 383 2.66 2.53 42.36
CA ILE A 383 2.63 3.99 42.16
C ILE A 383 3.30 4.57 40.89
N ARG A 384 2.40 5.00 39.99
CA ARG A 384 2.35 6.27 39.21
C ARG A 384 3.66 6.76 38.56
N ILE A 385 3.65 6.86 37.23
CA ILE A 385 3.47 8.12 36.50
C ILE A 385 2.96 7.80 35.09
N ILE A 386 1.98 8.60 34.70
CA ILE A 386 1.08 8.41 33.56
C ILE A 386 1.77 8.91 32.29
N THR A 387 1.66 8.16 31.20
CA THR A 387 1.59 8.72 29.84
C THR A 387 0.84 7.78 28.90
#